data_AF-A0A812XHM2-F1
#
_entry.id   AF-A0A812XHM2-F1
#
_cell.length_a   1.000
_cell.length_b   1.000
_cell.length_c   1.000
_cell.angle_alpha   90.00
_cell.angle_beta   90.00
_cell.angle_gamma   90.00
#
_symmetry.space_group_name_H-M   'P 1'
#
loop_
_entity.id
_entity.type
_entity.pdbx_description
1 polymer ?
#
loop_
_entity_poly.entity_id
_entity_poly.type
_entity_poly.pdbx_seq_one_letter_code
_entity_poly.pdbx_strand_id
1 'polypeptide(L)'
;MLKTQVENGAGEHIIADFVKLLQYHIFTLCDNTIVGIPQACTKSKRPLKSIRERLKSKEGRLRGTLMGKRVDFCARSVIGGDPNLDTEQVGVPRSVALNLTFPERVTP
;
A
#
# COMPACT_ATOMS: atom_id res chain seq x y z
N MET A 1 -10.59 24.00 14.10
CA MET A 1 -9.82 24.56 15.23
C MET A 1 -9.29 25.93 14.91
N LEU A 2 -8.39 26.11 13.94
CA LEU A 2 -7.93 27.45 13.53
C LEU A 2 -9.10 28.37 13.11
N LYS A 3 -10.00 27.89 12.23
CA LYS A 3 -11.19 28.64 11.80
C LYS A 3 -12.04 29.15 12.98
N THR A 4 -12.30 28.27 13.94
CA THR A 4 -13.07 28.58 15.16
C THR A 4 -12.38 29.62 16.05
N GLN A 5 -11.05 29.57 16.16
CA GLN A 5 -10.28 30.54 16.97
C GLN A 5 -10.23 31.91 16.29
N VAL A 6 -10.19 31.95 14.97
CA VAL A 6 -10.29 33.19 14.18
C VAL A 6 -11.69 33.80 14.31
N GLU A 7 -12.75 32.99 14.20
CA GLU A 7 -14.14 33.42 14.35
C GLU A 7 -14.44 33.93 15.77
N ASN A 8 -13.83 33.34 16.79
CA ASN A 8 -13.97 33.76 18.19
C ASN A 8 -13.09 34.97 18.57
N GLY A 9 -12.32 35.53 17.63
CA GLY A 9 -11.44 36.68 17.90
C GLY A 9 -10.29 36.38 18.87
N ALA A 10 -9.73 35.16 18.82
CA ALA A 10 -8.59 34.79 19.65
C ALA A 10 -7.37 35.68 19.35
N GLY A 11 -6.53 35.92 20.36
CA GLY A 11 -5.35 36.77 20.20
C GLY A 11 -4.38 36.26 19.12
N GLU A 12 -3.67 37.18 18.47
CA GLU A 12 -2.78 36.87 17.32
C GLU A 12 -1.74 35.78 17.65
N HIS A 13 -1.21 35.77 18.88
CA HIS A 13 -0.25 34.75 19.32
C HIS A 13 -0.86 33.33 19.31
N ILE A 14 -2.13 33.19 19.72
CA ILE A 14 -2.86 31.92 19.74
C ILE A 14 -3.09 31.45 18.30
N ILE A 15 -3.50 32.38 17.42
CA ILE A 15 -3.70 32.08 16.00
C ILE A 15 -2.38 31.60 15.38
N ALA A 16 -1.27 32.29 15.63
CA ALA A 16 0.05 31.92 15.12
C ALA A 16 0.48 30.52 15.56
N ASP A 17 0.20 30.12 16.79
CA ASP A 17 0.52 28.76 17.27
C ASP A 17 -0.36 27.69 16.64
N PHE A 18 -1.66 27.96 16.41
CA PHE A 18 -2.52 27.05 15.65
C PHE A 18 -2.14 26.95 14.17
N VAL A 19 -1.63 28.03 13.56
CA VAL A 19 -1.07 27.98 12.19
C VAL A 19 0.14 27.05 12.15
N LYS A 20 1.09 27.19 13.09
CA LYS A 20 2.26 26.31 13.18
C LYS A 20 1.87 24.85 13.38
N LEU A 21 0.88 24.58 14.23
CA LEU A 21 0.37 23.23 14.47
C LEU A 21 -0.25 22.62 13.19
N LEU A 22 -1.05 23.41 12.47
CA LEU A 22 -1.64 22.97 11.19
C LEU A 22 -0.55 22.67 10.17
N GLN A 23 0.45 23.55 10.06
CA GLN A 23 1.58 23.38 9.17
C GLN A 23 2.37 22.10 9.48
N TYR A 24 2.64 21.82 10.76
CA TYR A 24 3.27 20.58 11.22
C TYR A 24 2.49 19.32 10.78
N HIS A 25 1.17 19.31 10.93
CA HIS A 25 0.34 18.17 10.53
C HIS A 25 0.30 17.97 9.01
N ILE A 26 0.26 19.05 8.22
CA ILE A 26 0.33 18.97 6.76
C ILE A 26 1.69 18.40 6.32
N PHE A 27 2.78 18.89 6.92
CA PHE A 27 4.12 18.40 6.58
C PHE A 27 4.29 16.91 6.91
N THR A 28 3.97 16.51 8.14
CA THR A 28 4.12 15.12 8.59
C THR A 28 3.19 14.14 7.87
N LEU A 29 2.05 14.59 7.33
CA LEU A 29 1.19 13.79 6.46
C LEU A 29 1.90 13.43 5.14
N CYS A 30 2.57 14.41 4.52
CA CYS A 30 3.30 14.23 3.27
C CYS A 30 4.60 13.44 3.49
N ASP A 31 5.38 13.83 4.49
CA ASP A 31 6.66 13.23 4.85
C ASP A 31 6.92 13.32 6.36
N ASN A 32 6.97 12.16 7.02
CA ASN A 32 7.18 12.04 8.46
C ASN A 32 8.64 11.73 8.85
N THR A 33 9.55 11.84 7.88
CA THR A 33 10.98 11.52 8.04
C THR A 33 11.89 12.74 7.89
N ILE A 34 11.30 13.94 7.92
CA ILE A 34 12.02 15.20 7.79
C ILE A 34 12.91 15.41 9.03
N VAL A 35 14.19 15.71 8.79
CA VAL A 35 15.16 15.97 9.85
C VAL A 35 14.83 17.29 10.56
N GLY A 36 14.89 17.31 11.89
CA GLY A 36 14.64 18.51 12.70
C GLY A 36 13.17 18.77 13.04
N ILE A 37 12.25 17.96 12.51
CA ILE A 37 10.82 18.01 12.87
C ILE A 37 10.50 16.75 13.70
N PRO A 38 9.79 16.87 14.84
CA PRO A 38 9.39 15.70 15.61
C PRO A 38 8.47 14.80 14.76
N GLN A 39 8.59 13.48 14.92
CA GLN A 39 7.77 12.57 14.14
C GLN A 39 6.34 12.53 14.67
N ALA A 40 5.37 12.61 13.78
CA ALA A 40 3.98 12.38 14.12
C ALA A 40 3.77 10.89 14.46
N CYS A 41 3.22 10.65 15.63
CA CYS A 41 2.96 9.32 16.16
C CYS A 41 1.45 9.08 16.34
N THR A 42 1.05 7.83 16.12
CA THR A 42 -0.29 7.34 16.47
C THR A 42 -0.46 7.33 18.00
N LYS A 43 -1.69 7.21 18.50
CA LYS A 43 -1.98 7.03 19.94
C LYS A 43 -1.15 5.92 20.60
N SER A 44 -0.78 4.90 19.84
CA SER A 44 0.08 3.78 20.27
C SER A 44 1.60 4.07 20.16
N LYS A 45 2.02 5.34 20.05
CA LYS A 45 3.42 5.79 19.86
C LYS A 45 4.13 5.22 18.61
N ARG A 46 3.38 4.67 17.64
CA ARG A 46 3.93 4.20 16.37
C ARG A 46 4.00 5.37 15.38
N PRO A 47 5.13 5.57 14.67
CA PRO A 47 5.23 6.60 13.64
C PRO A 47 4.13 6.44 12.60
N LEU A 48 3.52 7.56 12.22
CA LEU A 48 2.49 7.58 11.18
C LEU A 48 3.15 7.35 9.81
N LYS A 49 2.60 6.41 9.02
CA LYS A 49 3.04 6.17 7.64
C LYS A 49 2.56 7.28 6.72
N SER A 50 3.49 8.15 6.35
CA SER A 50 3.29 9.28 5.43
C SER A 50 2.99 8.83 4.00
N ILE A 51 2.49 9.75 3.17
CA ILE A 51 2.22 9.48 1.75
C ILE A 51 3.50 9.07 1.01
N ARG A 52 4.61 9.78 1.25
CA ARG A 52 5.91 9.49 0.64
C ARG A 52 6.39 8.07 0.95
N GLU A 53 6.29 7.65 2.21
CA GLU A 53 6.69 6.29 2.63
C GLU A 53 5.83 5.20 1.99
N ARG A 54 4.53 5.46 1.82
CA ARG A 54 3.61 4.54 1.12
C ARG A 54 3.95 4.37 -0.36
N LEU A 55 4.60 5.36 -0.98
CA LEU A 55 5.00 5.30 -2.39
C LEU A 55 6.40 4.68 -2.57
N LYS A 56 7.41 5.14 -1.81
CA LYS A 56 8.83 4.80 -2.03
C LYS A 56 9.26 3.44 -1.46
N SER A 57 8.57 2.91 -0.45
CA SER A 57 9.04 1.72 0.26
C SER A 57 9.10 0.46 -0.60
N LYS A 58 9.89 -0.52 -0.14
CA LYS A 58 10.00 -1.88 -0.73
C LYS A 58 8.62 -2.54 -0.89
N GLU A 59 7.75 -2.37 0.09
CA GLU A 59 6.34 -2.80 0.07
C GLU A 59 5.37 -1.66 -0.30
N GLY A 60 5.91 -0.56 -0.82
CA GLY A 60 5.14 0.62 -1.24
C GLY A 60 4.37 0.35 -2.53
N ARG A 61 3.56 1.32 -2.96
CA ARG A 61 2.68 1.15 -4.11
C ARG A 61 3.42 0.89 -5.42
N LEU A 62 4.58 1.54 -5.64
CA LEU A 62 5.35 1.37 -6.87
C LEU A 62 5.98 -0.05 -6.95
N ARG A 63 6.85 -0.37 -5.99
CA ARG A 63 7.33 -1.72 -5.60
C ARG A 63 6.23 -2.79 -5.61
N GLY A 64 5.48 -2.85 -4.53
CA GLY A 64 4.67 -4.00 -4.14
C GLY A 64 3.27 -4.04 -4.73
N THR A 65 2.86 -3.10 -5.58
CA THR A 65 1.53 -3.16 -6.20
C THR A 65 1.58 -2.97 -7.72
N LEU A 66 2.35 -2.00 -8.20
CA LEU A 66 2.42 -1.71 -9.64
C LEU A 66 3.42 -2.62 -10.38
N MET A 67 4.62 -2.85 -9.81
CA MET A 67 5.64 -3.70 -10.45
C MET A 67 5.49 -5.20 -10.14
N GLY A 68 4.75 -5.54 -9.08
CA GLY A 68 4.51 -6.93 -8.68
C GLY A 68 3.21 -7.02 -7.91
N LYS A 69 2.13 -7.34 -8.60
CA LYS A 69 0.80 -7.57 -8.01
C LYS A 69 0.57 -9.05 -7.81
N ARG A 70 -0.28 -9.39 -6.84
CA ARG A 70 -0.90 -10.72 -6.80
C ARG A 70 -1.87 -10.85 -7.98
N VAL A 71 -1.83 -12.01 -8.63
CA VAL A 71 -2.61 -12.32 -9.81
C VAL A 71 -3.61 -13.41 -9.49
N ASP A 72 -4.74 -13.36 -10.18
CA ASP A 72 -5.76 -14.41 -10.16
C ASP A 72 -5.43 -15.47 -11.23
N PHE A 73 -6.16 -16.60 -11.23
CA PHE A 73 -5.97 -17.71 -12.18
C PHE A 73 -4.55 -18.31 -12.22
N CYS A 74 -3.90 -18.41 -11.06
CA CYS A 74 -2.59 -19.06 -10.91
C CYS A 74 -2.63 -20.11 -9.80
N ALA A 75 -1.74 -21.10 -9.87
CA ALA A 75 -1.56 -22.13 -8.85
C ALA A 75 -0.07 -22.41 -8.60
N ARG A 76 0.24 -22.96 -7.42
CA ARG A 76 1.59 -23.37 -7.04
C ARG A 76 1.53 -24.74 -6.37
N SER A 77 2.40 -25.66 -6.78
CA SER A 77 2.55 -26.99 -6.19
C SER A 77 4.02 -27.42 -6.16
N VAL A 78 4.32 -28.49 -5.44
CA VAL A 78 5.63 -29.15 -5.45
C VAL A 78 5.82 -29.88 -6.79
N ILE A 79 7.04 -29.84 -7.33
CA ILE A 79 7.41 -30.51 -8.58
C ILE A 79 7.82 -31.97 -8.32
N GLY A 80 7.47 -32.85 -9.26
CA GLY A 80 7.97 -34.22 -9.35
C GLY A 80 8.36 -34.52 -10.79
N GLY A 81 9.41 -35.31 -11.01
CA GLY A 81 9.83 -35.71 -12.36
C GLY A 81 9.02 -36.91 -12.86
N ASP A 82 8.62 -36.87 -14.13
CA ASP A 82 7.97 -38.00 -14.83
C ASP A 82 8.64 -38.21 -16.20
N PRO A 83 9.27 -39.37 -16.45
CA PRO A 83 9.96 -39.64 -17.72
C PRO A 83 9.01 -39.89 -18.89
N ASN A 84 7.70 -40.05 -18.67
CA ASN A 84 6.72 -40.29 -19.73
C ASN A 84 6.12 -38.99 -20.31
N LEU A 85 6.50 -37.83 -19.78
CA LEU A 85 6.06 -36.53 -20.28
C LEU A 85 7.05 -35.98 -21.31
N ASP A 86 6.51 -35.38 -22.38
CA ASP A 86 7.32 -34.67 -23.36
C ASP A 86 7.92 -33.38 -22.77
N THR A 87 8.98 -32.86 -23.38
CA THR A 87 9.68 -31.64 -22.92
C THR A 87 8.77 -30.39 -22.87
N GLU A 88 7.72 -30.36 -23.69
CA GLU A 88 6.77 -29.25 -23.77
C GLU A 88 5.54 -29.44 -22.84
N GLN A 89 5.46 -30.55 -22.10
CA GLN A 89 4.32 -30.89 -21.26
C GLN A 89 4.58 -30.65 -19.77
N VAL A 90 3.50 -30.42 -19.01
CA VAL A 90 3.54 -30.34 -17.54
C VAL A 90 2.35 -31.07 -16.93
N GLY A 91 2.60 -31.90 -15.93
CA GLY A 91 1.56 -32.60 -15.17
C GLY A 91 0.82 -31.63 -14.23
N VAL A 92 -0.50 -31.49 -14.41
CA VAL A 92 -1.36 -30.67 -13.53
C VAL A 92 -2.28 -31.58 -12.71
N PRO A 93 -2.28 -31.49 -11.37
CA PRO A 93 -3.19 -32.26 -10.53
C PRO A 93 -4.66 -31.93 -10.84
N ARG A 94 -5.54 -32.94 -10.79
CA ARG A 94 -6.99 -32.76 -11.03
C ARG A 94 -7.61 -31.71 -10.12
N SER A 95 -7.18 -31.63 -8.85
CA SER A 95 -7.66 -30.62 -7.91
C SER A 95 -7.36 -29.19 -8.33
N VAL A 96 -6.23 -28.95 -9.02
CA VAL A 96 -5.86 -27.63 -9.55
C VAL A 96 -6.61 -27.36 -10.85
N ALA A 97 -6.65 -28.34 -11.76
CA ALA A 97 -7.32 -28.20 -13.05
C ALA A 97 -8.81 -27.90 -12.93
N LEU A 98 -9.50 -28.46 -11.92
CA LEU A 98 -10.91 -28.19 -11.67
C LEU A 98 -11.19 -26.77 -11.14
N ASN A 99 -10.18 -26.11 -10.55
CA ASN A 99 -10.32 -24.76 -10.00
C ASN A 99 -9.92 -23.67 -11.02
N LEU A 100 -8.99 -23.97 -11.93
CA LEU A 100 -8.56 -23.04 -12.97
C LEU A 100 -9.51 -23.08 -14.16
N THR A 101 -10.13 -21.94 -14.48
CA THR A 101 -11.06 -21.82 -15.60
C THR A 101 -10.48 -20.96 -16.72
N PHE A 102 -10.91 -21.23 -17.95
CA PHE A 102 -10.59 -20.44 -19.13
C PHE A 102 -11.89 -19.97 -19.79
N PRO A 103 -12.06 -18.66 -20.03
CA PRO A 103 -13.26 -18.14 -20.67
C PRO A 103 -13.20 -18.40 -22.18
N GLU A 104 -13.92 -19.40 -22.64
CA GLU A 104 -14.08 -19.70 -24.07
C GLU A 104 -15.33 -18.99 -24.63
N ARG A 105 -15.21 -18.42 -25.83
CA ARG A 105 -16.35 -17.80 -26.52
C ARG A 105 -17.17 -18.90 -27.20
N VAL A 106 -18.48 -18.88 -27.00
CA VAL A 106 -19.41 -19.81 -27.67
C VAL A 106 -19.39 -19.57 -29.18
N THR A 107 -19.11 -20.60 -29.96
CA THR A 107 -19.23 -20.61 -31.42
C THR A 107 -20.45 -21.45 -31.86
N PRO A 108 -21.24 -21.01 -32.86
CA PRO A 108 -22.38 -21.77 -33.39
C PRO A 108 -22.00 -23.10 -34.04
#